data_AF-A0A957WRK7-F1
#
_entry.id   AF-A0A957WRK7-F1
#
_cell.length_a   1.000
_cell.length_b   1.000
_cell.length_c   1.000
_cell.angle_alpha   90.00
_cell.angle_beta   90.00
_cell.angle_gamma   90.00
#
_symmetry.space_group_name_H-M   'P 1'
#
loop_
_entity.id
_entity.type
_entity.pdbx_description
1 polymer ?
#
loop_
_entity_poly.entity_id
_entity_poly.type
_entity_poly.pdbx_seq_one_letter_code
_entity_poly.pdbx_strand_id
1 'polypeptide(L)'
;MDAVVTTNDIEIDEETTGDDLTNVPYDPAQVKVDYKPFSIFQVMRKIRLGEIDLHPDFQRRLVWDKTRQSRLVESILINIPLPAFYL
;
A
#
# COMPACT_ATOMS: atom_id res chain seq x y z
N MET A 1 12.83 -52.86 -17.91
CA MET A 1 11.86 -52.55 -16.84
C MET A 1 12.33 -51.25 -16.24
N ASP A 2 11.65 -50.19 -16.63
CA ASP A 2 12.07 -48.80 -16.57
C ASP A 2 12.08 -48.24 -15.15
N ALA A 3 13.12 -47.45 -14.85
CA ALA A 3 13.05 -46.18 -14.13
C ALA A 3 14.48 -45.68 -13.90
N VAL A 4 15.01 -44.84 -14.80
CA VAL A 4 16.10 -43.94 -14.46
C VAL A 4 15.52 -42.53 -14.43
N VAL A 5 15.53 -41.98 -13.23
CA VAL A 5 15.10 -40.65 -12.82
C VAL A 5 15.73 -39.60 -13.73
N THR A 6 14.90 -38.76 -14.33
CA THR A 6 15.34 -37.53 -15.02
C THR A 6 16.02 -36.61 -14.00
N THR A 7 17.25 -36.24 -14.31
CA THR A 7 18.14 -35.33 -13.61
C THR A 7 17.48 -33.98 -13.31
N ASN A 8 17.28 -33.70 -12.02
CA ASN A 8 17.25 -32.35 -11.47
C ASN A 8 18.70 -31.95 -11.22
N ASP A 9 19.29 -31.17 -12.12
CA ASP A 9 20.53 -30.45 -11.85
C ASP A 9 20.29 -28.98 -12.22
N ILE A 10 19.61 -28.27 -11.31
CA ILE A 10 19.66 -26.81 -11.28
C ILE A 10 20.96 -26.50 -10.53
N GLU A 11 22.00 -26.13 -11.28
CA GLU A 11 23.22 -25.56 -10.72
C GLU A 11 22.85 -24.27 -10.00
N ILE A 12 22.92 -24.31 -8.67
CA ILE A 12 22.83 -23.12 -7.82
C ILE A 12 24.25 -22.56 -7.76
N ASP A 13 24.53 -21.56 -8.59
CA ASP A 13 25.70 -20.72 -8.43
C ASP A 13 25.48 -19.82 -7.20
N GLU A 14 25.96 -20.28 -6.04
CA GLU A 14 26.16 -19.45 -4.85
C GLU A 14 27.36 -18.52 -5.06
N GLU A 15 27.13 -17.34 -5.65
CA GLU A 15 27.71 -16.06 -5.22
C GLU A 15 27.26 -14.94 -6.18
N THR A 16 26.16 -14.26 -5.84
CA THR A 16 26.08 -12.83 -6.11
C THR A 16 25.69 -12.14 -4.81
N THR A 17 26.75 -11.80 -4.09
CA THR A 17 26.90 -10.64 -3.21
C THR A 17 25.65 -9.76 -3.12
N GLY A 18 25.07 -9.70 -1.93
CA GLY A 18 24.08 -8.69 -1.59
C GLY A 18 24.60 -7.26 -1.79
N ASP A 19 23.67 -6.31 -1.77
CA ASP A 19 23.80 -4.88 -2.03
C ASP A 19 23.81 -4.48 -3.52
N ASP A 20 22.63 -4.23 -4.12
CA ASP A 20 22.36 -2.99 -4.92
C ASP A 20 20.91 -2.86 -5.50
N LEU A 21 19.86 -3.30 -4.79
CA LEU A 21 18.47 -3.04 -5.26
C LEU A 21 17.90 -1.68 -4.80
N THR A 22 18.70 -0.82 -4.18
CA THR A 22 18.24 0.44 -3.54
C THR A 22 18.59 1.71 -4.31
N ASN A 23 19.29 1.62 -5.45
CA ASN A 23 19.80 2.78 -6.21
C ASN A 23 19.02 3.16 -7.47
N VAL A 24 17.75 2.75 -7.61
CA VAL A 24 16.92 3.25 -8.72
C VAL A 24 16.32 4.61 -8.32
N PRO A 25 16.63 5.72 -9.02
CA PRO A 25 16.04 7.01 -8.73
C PRO A 25 14.52 6.96 -8.91
N TYR A 26 13.78 7.45 -7.92
CA TYR A 26 12.34 7.62 -8.01
C TYR A 26 12.00 8.69 -9.07
N ASP A 27 11.41 8.28 -10.20
CA ASP A 27 10.94 9.20 -11.23
C ASP A 27 9.50 9.66 -10.93
N PRO A 28 9.29 10.93 -10.50
CA PRO A 28 7.95 11.44 -10.21
C PRO A 28 7.04 11.47 -11.45
N ALA A 29 7.60 11.44 -12.67
CA ALA A 29 6.81 11.44 -13.89
C ALA A 29 6.05 10.12 -14.14
N GLN A 30 6.47 9.02 -13.49
CA GLN A 30 5.79 7.73 -13.59
C GLN A 30 4.60 7.58 -12.63
N VAL A 31 4.41 8.53 -11.70
CA VAL A 31 3.33 8.47 -10.71
C VAL A 31 2.00 8.82 -11.38
N LYS A 32 1.11 7.83 -11.52
CA LYS A 32 -0.26 8.04 -12.01
C LYS A 32 -1.21 8.22 -10.83
N VAL A 33 -1.74 9.43 -10.68
CA VAL A 33 -2.76 9.74 -9.68
C VAL A 33 -4.14 9.70 -10.34
N ASP A 34 -4.90 8.65 -10.05
CA ASP A 34 -6.30 8.54 -10.50
C ASP A 34 -7.26 9.07 -9.43
N TYR A 35 -8.16 9.98 -9.81
CA TYR A 35 -9.26 10.37 -8.95
C TYR A 35 -10.39 9.32 -9.02
N LYS A 36 -10.59 8.56 -7.93
CA LYS A 36 -11.62 7.52 -7.85
C LYS A 36 -12.57 7.83 -6.69
N PRO A 37 -13.89 7.97 -6.93
CA PRO A 37 -14.85 8.07 -5.85
C PRO A 37 -14.99 6.72 -5.14
N PHE A 38 -14.80 6.69 -3.83
CA PHE A 38 -15.02 5.51 -3.00
C PHE A 38 -16.16 5.76 -2.02
N SER A 39 -17.04 4.77 -1.85
CA SER A 39 -17.99 4.80 -0.73
C SER A 39 -17.27 4.49 0.58
N ILE A 40 -17.79 5.01 1.69
CA ILE A 40 -17.25 4.70 3.03
C ILE A 40 -17.22 3.19 3.27
N PHE A 41 -18.24 2.46 2.78
CA PHE A 41 -18.28 1.01 2.85
C PHE A 41 -17.10 0.34 2.14
N GLN A 42 -16.75 0.80 0.93
CA GLN A 42 -15.61 0.29 0.18
C GLN A 42 -14.30 0.58 0.88
N VAL A 43 -14.09 1.81 1.37
CA VAL A 43 -12.89 2.20 2.12
C VAL A 43 -12.73 1.30 3.35
N MET A 44 -13.79 1.14 4.14
CA MET A 44 -13.77 0.28 5.33
C MET A 44 -13.50 -1.19 5.00
N ARG A 45 -14.01 -1.70 3.87
CA ARG A 45 -13.72 -3.06 3.41
C ARG A 45 -12.25 -3.22 3.03
N LYS A 46 -11.68 -2.27 2.28
CA LYS A 46 -10.28 -2.29 1.86
C LYS A 46 -9.32 -2.26 3.05
N ILE A 47 -9.59 -1.40 4.04
CA ILE A 47 -8.83 -1.36 5.30
C ILE A 47 -8.88 -2.72 6.00
N ARG A 48 -10.07 -3.34 6.13
CA ARG A 48 -10.20 -4.67 6.77
C ARG A 48 -9.48 -5.79 6.01
N LEU A 49 -9.38 -5.67 4.69
CA LEU A 49 -8.66 -6.64 3.85
C LEU A 49 -7.15 -6.38 3.78
N GLY A 50 -6.66 -5.32 4.42
CA GLY A 50 -5.25 -4.92 4.36
C GLY A 50 -4.83 -4.33 3.00
N GLU A 51 -5.79 -3.98 2.12
CA GLU A 51 -5.50 -3.33 0.84
C GLU A 51 -5.14 -1.85 0.99
N ILE A 52 -5.48 -1.26 2.14
CA ILE A 52 -5.12 0.11 2.51
C ILE A 52 -4.37 0.04 3.83
N ASP A 53 -3.14 0.53 3.80
CA ASP A 53 -2.39 0.80 5.02
C ASP A 53 -2.74 2.20 5.55
N LEU A 54 -3.17 2.27 6.81
CA LEU A 54 -3.50 3.52 7.49
C LEU A 54 -2.28 4.16 8.19
N HIS A 55 -1.19 3.41 8.35
CA HIS A 55 0.02 3.84 9.07
C HIS A 55 1.30 3.55 8.26
N PRO A 56 1.43 4.11 7.04
CA PRO A 56 2.66 3.96 6.27
C PRO A 56 3.84 4.67 6.92
N ASP A 57 5.07 4.25 6.61
CA ASP A 57 6.30 4.79 7.22
C ASP A 57 6.53 6.29 6.97
N PHE A 58 5.96 6.83 5.89
CA PHE A 58 5.99 8.26 5.55
C PHE A 58 4.86 9.06 6.22
N GLN A 59 4.00 8.44 7.02
CA GLN A 59 2.90 9.11 7.70
C GLN A 59 3.44 10.08 8.75
N ARG A 60 2.88 11.30 8.77
CA ARG A 60 3.24 12.27 9.82
C ARG A 60 2.78 11.77 11.18
N ARG A 61 3.53 12.14 12.24
CA ARG A 61 3.10 11.94 13.64
C ARG A 61 1.62 12.32 13.81
N LEU A 62 0.88 11.49 14.54
CA LEU A 62 -0.54 11.69 14.82
C LEU A 62 -0.79 13.12 15.37
N VAL A 63 -1.48 13.94 14.57
CA VAL A 63 -1.89 15.31 14.92
C VAL A 63 -3.39 15.43 15.22
N TRP A 64 -4.08 14.29 15.30
CA TRP A 64 -5.52 14.23 15.53
C TRP A 64 -5.81 14.24 17.03
N ASP A 65 -6.47 15.30 17.50
CA ASP A 65 -7.11 15.33 18.81
C ASP A 65 -8.53 14.75 18.71
N LYS A 66 -9.14 14.48 19.87
CA LYS A 66 -10.50 13.93 19.95
C LYS A 66 -11.52 14.83 19.23
N THR A 67 -11.34 16.15 19.30
CA THR A 67 -12.21 17.14 18.68
C THR A 67 -12.20 17.05 17.15
N ARG A 68 -11.01 16.97 16.53
CA ARG A 68 -10.85 16.83 15.08
C ARG A 68 -11.42 15.51 14.58
N GLN A 69 -11.23 14.43 15.35
CA GLN A 69 -11.83 13.12 15.03
C GLN A 69 -13.37 13.21 15.02
N SER A 70 -13.97 13.84 16.03
CA SER A 70 -15.43 14.03 16.06
C SER A 70 -15.95 14.88 14.90
N ARG A 71 -15.26 15.97 14.55
CA ARG A 71 -15.65 16.82 13.41
C ARG A 71 -15.62 16.08 12.07
N LEU A 72 -14.68 15.16 11.88
CA LEU A 72 -14.66 14.33 10.68
C LEU A 72 -15.92 13.47 10.58
N VAL A 73 -16.30 12.81 11.68
CA VAL A 73 -17.52 11.99 11.73
C VAL A 73 -18.76 12.84 11.50
N GLU A 74 -18.84 14.01 12.13
CA GLU A 74 -19.94 14.96 11.94
C GLU A 74 -20.07 15.42 10.48
N SER A 75 -18.94 15.73 9.81
CA SER A 75 -18.92 16.12 8.40
C SER A 75 -19.53 15.04 7.51
N ILE A 76 -19.20 13.77 7.78
CA ILE A 76 -19.78 12.62 7.07
C ILE A 76 -21.29 12.53 7.30
N LEU A 77 -21.75 12.66 8.54
CA LEU A 77 -23.17 12.57 8.89
C LEU A 77 -24.02 13.68 8.25
N ILE A 78 -23.44 14.88 8.08
CA ILE A 78 -24.09 16.06 7.50
C ILE A 78 -23.89 16.12 5.96
N ASN A 79 -23.25 15.11 5.35
CA ASN A 79 -22.93 15.06 3.91
C ASN A 79 -22.09 16.25 3.41
N ILE A 80 -21.17 16.74 4.25
CA ILE A 80 -20.15 17.71 3.84
C ILE A 80 -19.08 16.96 3.02
N PRO A 81 -18.71 17.44 1.82
CA PRO A 81 -17.69 16.81 1.00
C PRO A 81 -16.33 16.84 1.72
N LEU A 82 -15.67 15.67 1.78
CA LEU A 82 -14.35 15.52 2.35
C LEU A 82 -13.25 15.86 1.34
N PRO A 83 -12.07 16.31 1.80
CA PRO A 83 -10.91 16.47 0.93
C PRO A 83 -10.48 15.12 0.34
N ALA A 84 -9.74 15.18 -0.78
CA ALA A 84 -9.17 13.99 -1.39
C ALA A 84 -8.17 13.30 -0.45
N PHE A 85 -8.20 11.97 -0.45
CA PHE A 85 -7.21 11.13 0.23
C PHE A 85 -6.21 10.60 -0.80
N TYR A 86 -4.93 10.60 -0.43
CA TYR A 86 -3.87 9.93 -1.17
C TYR A 86 -3.61 8.60 -0.46
N LEU A 87 -3.76 7.50 -1.19
CA LEU A 87 -3.60 6.12 -0.74
C LEU A 87 -2.47 5.46 -1.53
#